data_AF-A0AA39Y428-F1
#
_entry.id   AF-A0AA39Y428-F1
#
_cell.length_a   1.000
_cell.length_b   1.000
_cell.length_c   1.000
_cell.angle_alpha   90.00
_cell.angle_beta   90.00
_cell.angle_gamma   90.00
#
_symmetry.space_group_name_H-M   'P 1'
#
loop_
_entity.id
_entity.type
_entity.pdbx_description
1 polymer ?
#
loop_
_entity_poly.entity_id
_entity_poly.type
_entity_poly.pdbx_seq_one_letter_code
_entity_poly.pdbx_strand_id
1 'polypeptide(L)'
;MTSKDPISFPLGSVPKDWDPDELKYCGARGTSIHAPPSLEGDIHPIFSNWVIPDTNGEAESLRRELRQPLLLASRILETVGLPWLSEFCIDDIFRRGYPGPNDPQGPPSDHPDRQGDIPCANPEVIVRHHRAAWATPRLVRAWLSTTDWELRSNLPSYVQWQLNESMFSSFGWVGYTCRHQQAREMSAEDTPLRDRPDAIMAADKEARERGATSRFLTVLIMKEYVFRLCELRRLGRLGREEYLFTAFMAAVTVLHELGHVIYWRDFRALNRRMTEPFFGGDLEMELGDSFIASIFGGWVPVPIANENRFRLRGTFEEGIAWKEHLSWDYHKTRPRYRNHLSIPVQ
;
A
#
# COMPACT_ATOMS: atom_id res chain seq x y z
N MET A 1 -18.66 49.40 -33.68
CA MET A 1 -19.53 48.30 -33.24
C MET A 1 -18.83 47.00 -33.62
N THR A 2 -18.02 46.48 -32.70
CA THR A 2 -17.26 45.25 -32.90
C THR A 2 -18.06 44.09 -32.31
N SER A 3 -18.50 43.20 -33.20
CA SER A 3 -19.09 41.90 -32.89
C SER A 3 -18.09 41.13 -32.01
N LYS A 4 -18.46 40.88 -30.75
CA LYS A 4 -17.79 39.91 -29.90
C LYS A 4 -18.38 38.56 -30.24
N ASP A 5 -17.65 37.75 -30.99
CA ASP A 5 -17.92 36.33 -31.07
C ASP A 5 -17.85 35.75 -29.64
N PRO A 6 -18.79 34.88 -29.24
CA PRO A 6 -18.73 34.24 -27.94
C PRO A 6 -17.51 33.33 -27.90
N ILE A 7 -16.65 33.55 -26.91
CA ILE A 7 -15.54 32.66 -26.57
C ILE A 7 -16.13 31.29 -26.27
N SER A 8 -15.95 30.34 -27.20
CA SER A 8 -16.28 28.94 -26.96
C SER A 8 -15.26 28.39 -25.96
N PHE A 9 -15.70 28.18 -24.72
CA PHE A 9 -14.97 27.34 -23.78
C PHE A 9 -14.90 25.92 -24.38
N PRO A 10 -13.75 25.20 -24.28
CA PRO A 10 -13.76 23.78 -24.57
C PRO A 10 -14.82 23.16 -23.66
N LEU A 11 -15.74 22.38 -24.23
CA LEU A 11 -16.64 21.56 -23.44
C LEU A 11 -15.76 20.68 -22.55
N GLY A 12 -15.65 21.07 -21.27
CA GLY A 12 -15.28 20.17 -20.20
C GLY A 12 -16.17 18.95 -20.33
N SER A 13 -15.53 17.81 -20.41
CA SER A 13 -16.12 16.49 -20.43
C SER A 13 -17.31 16.38 -19.47
N VAL A 14 -18.45 15.96 -20.01
CA VAL A 14 -19.65 15.68 -19.22
C VAL A 14 -19.34 14.48 -18.31
N PRO A 15 -19.66 14.51 -17.00
CA PRO A 15 -19.61 13.32 -16.16
C PRO A 15 -20.44 12.22 -16.82
N LYS A 16 -19.80 11.12 -17.21
CA LYS A 16 -20.56 9.92 -17.60
C LYS A 16 -20.93 9.20 -16.32
N ASP A 17 -22.22 8.91 -16.17
CA ASP A 17 -22.66 7.95 -15.17
C ASP A 17 -21.95 6.63 -15.44
N TRP A 18 -21.20 6.14 -14.45
CA TRP A 18 -20.56 4.83 -14.54
C TRP A 18 -21.62 3.76 -14.73
N ASP A 19 -21.47 2.91 -15.75
CA ASP A 19 -22.33 1.74 -15.92
C ASP A 19 -21.94 0.71 -14.84
N PRO A 20 -22.80 0.46 -13.82
CA PRO A 20 -22.48 -0.47 -12.74
C PRO A 20 -22.35 -1.91 -13.23
N ASP A 21 -23.00 -2.25 -14.34
CA ASP A 21 -22.95 -3.58 -14.93
C ASP A 21 -21.62 -3.76 -15.70
N GLU A 22 -21.14 -2.75 -16.43
CA GLU A 22 -19.79 -2.79 -17.02
C GLU A 22 -18.69 -2.91 -15.96
N LEU A 23 -18.81 -2.18 -14.84
CA LEU A 23 -17.87 -2.30 -13.71
C LEU A 23 -17.88 -3.72 -13.12
N LYS A 24 -19.07 -4.34 -12.95
CA LYS A 24 -19.18 -5.74 -12.52
C LYS A 24 -18.59 -6.71 -13.55
N TYR A 25 -18.85 -6.51 -14.84
CA TYR A 25 -18.29 -7.34 -15.92
C TYR A 25 -16.75 -7.26 -15.97
N CYS A 26 -16.18 -6.10 -15.64
CA CYS A 26 -14.74 -5.91 -15.49
C CYS A 26 -14.16 -6.46 -14.18
N GLY A 27 -14.98 -7.06 -13.32
CA GLY A 27 -14.54 -7.65 -12.05
C GLY A 27 -14.26 -6.61 -10.95
N ALA A 28 -14.75 -5.37 -11.08
CA ALA A 28 -14.59 -4.35 -10.06
C ALA A 28 -15.22 -4.80 -8.73
N ARG A 29 -14.39 -4.89 -7.69
CA ARG A 29 -14.83 -5.22 -6.33
C ARG A 29 -15.43 -3.99 -5.66
N GLY A 30 -16.37 -4.20 -4.74
CA GLY A 30 -17.01 -3.12 -4.01
C GLY A 30 -18.09 -2.34 -4.77
N THR A 31 -18.47 -2.76 -5.98
CA THR A 31 -19.58 -2.16 -6.76
C THR A 31 -20.95 -2.24 -6.06
N SER A 32 -21.08 -3.09 -5.05
CA SER A 32 -22.26 -3.23 -4.19
C SER A 32 -22.14 -2.49 -2.84
N ILE A 33 -21.02 -1.82 -2.56
CA ILE A 33 -20.84 -1.05 -1.33
C ILE A 33 -21.51 0.31 -1.54
N HIS A 34 -22.69 0.49 -0.95
CA HIS A 34 -23.43 1.76 -0.95
C HIS A 34 -22.89 2.76 0.09
N ALA A 35 -21.58 2.92 0.18
CA ALA A 35 -20.99 4.01 0.94
C ALA A 35 -20.84 5.21 -0.02
N PRO A 36 -21.39 6.40 0.29
CA PRO A 36 -21.08 7.57 -0.50
C PRO A 36 -19.57 7.81 -0.48
N PRO A 37 -18.89 7.90 -1.63
CA PRO A 37 -17.45 8.17 -1.66
C PRO A 37 -17.23 9.58 -1.12
N SER A 38 -16.83 9.66 0.15
CA SER A 38 -16.49 10.91 0.82
C SER A 38 -15.04 10.87 1.25
N LEU A 39 -14.28 11.92 0.89
CA LEU A 39 -12.93 12.17 1.40
C LEU A 39 -12.96 13.02 2.70
N GLU A 40 -14.13 13.12 3.34
CA GLU A 40 -14.27 13.76 4.64
C GLU A 40 -13.78 12.87 5.79
N GLY A 41 -13.60 13.49 6.96
CA GLY A 41 -13.08 12.84 8.16
C GLY A 41 -11.56 12.99 8.33
N ASP A 42 -11.04 12.26 9.31
CA ASP A 42 -9.64 12.30 9.69
C ASP A 42 -8.79 11.32 8.88
N ILE A 43 -7.49 11.60 8.80
CA ILE A 43 -6.51 10.64 8.27
C ILE A 43 -6.38 9.48 9.27
N HIS A 44 -6.41 8.25 8.77
CA HIS A 44 -6.26 7.05 9.58
C HIS A 44 -4.96 7.11 10.39
N PRO A 45 -4.95 6.80 11.71
CA PRO A 45 -3.78 6.97 12.56
C PRO A 45 -2.49 6.31 12.05
N ILE A 46 -2.62 5.16 11.36
CA ILE A 46 -1.48 4.48 10.73
C ILE A 46 -0.69 5.37 9.76
N PHE A 47 -1.31 6.39 9.17
CA PHE A 47 -0.72 7.32 8.21
C PHE A 47 -0.37 8.68 8.82
N SER A 48 -0.31 8.82 10.15
CA SER A 48 -0.19 10.13 10.80
C SER A 48 1.24 10.58 11.12
N ASN A 49 2.17 9.64 11.32
CA ASN A 49 3.53 9.93 11.79
C ASN A 49 4.52 10.24 10.66
N TRP A 50 4.50 11.47 10.14
CA TRP A 50 5.35 11.90 9.02
C TRP A 50 6.58 12.72 9.44
N VAL A 51 7.73 12.36 8.88
CA VAL A 51 8.96 13.15 8.84
C VAL A 51 9.11 13.75 7.45
N ILE A 52 9.08 15.07 7.38
CA ILE A 52 9.22 15.81 6.12
C ILE A 52 10.43 16.72 6.30
N PRO A 53 11.53 16.47 5.57
CA PRO A 53 12.71 17.31 5.62
C PRO A 53 12.34 18.76 5.28
N ASP A 54 12.74 19.70 6.13
CA ASP A 54 12.53 21.13 5.87
C ASP A 54 13.63 21.70 4.96
N THR A 55 13.73 21.13 3.77
CA THR A 55 14.57 21.71 2.72
C THR A 55 13.90 22.96 2.19
N ASN A 56 14.55 24.11 2.38
CA ASN A 56 14.15 25.41 1.84
C ASN A 56 12.84 26.00 2.43
N GLY A 57 12.42 25.60 3.63
CA GLY A 57 11.23 26.16 4.29
C GLY A 57 9.90 25.68 3.69
N GLU A 58 9.91 24.61 2.89
CA GLU A 58 8.73 24.10 2.18
C GLU A 58 7.99 23.00 2.95
N ALA A 59 8.46 22.56 4.11
CA ALA A 59 7.90 21.41 4.84
C ALA A 59 6.38 21.51 5.06
N GLU A 60 5.87 22.69 5.44
CA GLU A 60 4.45 22.88 5.67
C GLU A 60 3.63 22.84 4.37
N SER A 61 4.19 23.37 3.28
CA SER A 61 3.55 23.27 1.97
C SER A 61 3.47 21.81 1.51
N LEU A 62 4.52 21.03 1.74
CA LEU A 62 4.57 19.61 1.41
C LEU A 62 3.60 18.79 2.28
N ARG A 63 3.51 19.07 3.58
CA ARG A 63 2.50 18.47 4.49
C ARG A 63 1.08 18.67 3.97
N ARG A 64 0.76 19.88 3.51
CA ARG A 64 -0.57 20.17 2.97
C ARG A 64 -0.90 19.29 1.77
N GLU A 65 0.04 19.12 0.85
CA GLU A 65 -0.23 18.33 -0.37
C GLU A 65 -0.38 16.83 -0.10
N LEU A 66 0.23 16.30 0.97
CA LEU A 66 0.00 14.91 1.39
C LEU A 66 -1.42 14.65 1.89
N ARG A 67 -2.14 15.69 2.36
CA ARG A 67 -3.45 15.50 3.01
C ARG A 67 -4.45 14.73 2.15
N GLN A 68 -4.57 15.07 0.86
CA GLN A 68 -5.53 14.40 -0.03
C GLN A 68 -5.18 12.93 -0.31
N PRO A 69 -3.94 12.58 -0.72
CA PRO A 69 -3.51 11.18 -0.84
C PRO A 69 -3.75 10.37 0.42
N LEU A 70 -3.41 10.92 1.59
CA LEU A 70 -3.55 10.20 2.86
C LEU A 70 -5.01 9.99 3.27
N LEU A 71 -5.89 10.95 2.98
CA LEU A 71 -7.32 10.76 3.16
C LEU A 71 -7.85 9.67 2.25
N LEU A 72 -7.49 9.69 0.96
CA LEU A 72 -7.89 8.65 0.02
C LEU A 72 -7.42 7.26 0.48
N ALA A 73 -6.14 7.13 0.86
CA ALA A 73 -5.59 5.89 1.41
C ALA A 73 -6.35 5.43 2.66
N SER A 74 -6.70 6.37 3.56
CA SER A 74 -7.50 6.09 4.76
C SER A 74 -8.88 5.54 4.41
N ARG A 75 -9.59 6.18 3.48
CA ARG A 75 -10.94 5.75 3.07
C ARG A 75 -10.89 4.38 2.40
N ILE A 76 -9.91 4.12 1.53
CA ILE A 76 -9.73 2.81 0.88
C ILE A 76 -9.45 1.73 1.93
N LEU A 77 -8.51 1.99 2.84
CA LEU A 77 -8.15 1.08 3.92
C LEU A 77 -9.38 0.68 4.74
N GLU A 78 -10.15 1.66 5.21
CA GLU A 78 -11.32 1.43 6.05
C GLU A 78 -12.48 0.74 5.32
N THR A 79 -12.63 1.00 4.01
CA THR A 79 -13.76 0.45 3.24
C THR A 79 -13.49 -0.97 2.75
N VAL A 80 -12.28 -1.24 2.26
CA VAL A 80 -11.96 -2.48 1.54
C VAL A 80 -10.60 -3.08 1.87
N GLY A 81 -9.72 -2.38 2.59
CA GLY A 81 -8.36 -2.86 2.88
C GLY A 81 -8.27 -3.81 4.08
N LEU A 82 -9.10 -3.61 5.10
CA LEU A 82 -9.06 -4.40 6.34
C LEU A 82 -9.11 -5.93 6.14
N PRO A 83 -9.96 -6.49 5.26
CA PRO A 83 -10.03 -7.95 5.09
C PRO A 83 -8.73 -8.62 4.63
N TRP A 84 -7.89 -7.93 3.85
CA TRP A 84 -6.60 -8.48 3.44
C TRP A 84 -5.58 -8.40 4.59
N LEU A 85 -5.52 -7.24 5.27
CA LEU A 85 -4.59 -7.04 6.39
C LEU A 85 -4.90 -7.96 7.57
N SER A 86 -6.17 -8.34 7.76
CA SER A 86 -6.54 -9.22 8.86
C SER A 86 -5.99 -10.63 8.74
N GLU A 87 -5.64 -11.09 7.54
CA GLU A 87 -4.97 -12.38 7.31
C GLU A 87 -3.57 -12.46 7.97
N PHE A 88 -3.00 -11.32 8.38
CA PHE A 88 -1.71 -11.20 9.08
C PHE A 88 -1.87 -10.90 10.58
N CYS A 89 -3.09 -10.64 11.05
CA CYS A 89 -3.40 -10.37 12.46
C CYS A 89 -4.20 -11.52 13.11
N ILE A 90 -4.36 -12.64 12.41
CA ILE A 90 -5.02 -13.83 12.96
C ILE A 90 -4.07 -14.63 13.87
N ASP A 91 -4.54 -15.79 14.36
CA ASP A 91 -3.71 -16.78 15.06
C ASP A 91 -2.30 -16.91 14.46
N ASP A 92 -1.32 -16.86 15.35
CA ASP A 92 0.08 -16.56 15.04
C ASP A 92 0.64 -17.37 13.84
N ILE A 93 0.78 -16.67 12.70
CA ILE A 93 1.28 -17.19 11.42
C ILE A 93 2.71 -17.75 11.49
N PHE A 94 3.42 -17.50 12.58
CA PHE A 94 4.76 -17.99 12.85
C PHE A 94 4.77 -19.24 13.77
N ARG A 95 3.61 -19.77 14.17
CA ARG A 95 3.49 -20.99 15.01
C ARG A 95 3.90 -22.26 14.26
N ARG A 96 4.45 -23.19 15.04
CA ARG A 96 4.79 -24.55 14.61
C ARG A 96 3.50 -25.37 14.45
N GLY A 97 2.94 -25.37 13.25
CA GLY A 97 1.62 -25.96 12.96
C GLY A 97 0.71 -25.02 12.17
N TYR A 98 1.23 -23.88 11.73
CA TYR A 98 0.57 -23.05 10.74
C TYR A 98 0.25 -23.89 9.49
N PRO A 99 -1.02 -23.93 9.02
CA PRO A 99 -1.47 -24.88 8.00
C PRO A 99 -0.71 -24.80 6.66
N GLY A 100 -0.08 -23.64 6.36
CA GLY A 100 0.80 -23.47 5.21
C GLY A 100 0.16 -23.87 3.87
N PRO A 101 0.95 -24.09 2.81
CA PRO A 101 0.41 -24.46 1.50
C PRO A 101 -0.08 -25.92 1.42
N ASN A 102 0.33 -26.78 2.36
CA ASN A 102 0.05 -28.22 2.32
C ASN A 102 -1.27 -28.60 3.02
N ASP A 103 -1.78 -27.76 3.92
CA ASP A 103 -3.10 -27.95 4.55
C ASP A 103 -3.87 -26.63 4.68
N PRO A 104 -4.16 -25.91 3.58
CA PRO A 104 -4.83 -24.61 3.65
C PRO A 104 -6.28 -24.68 4.18
N GLN A 105 -6.81 -25.89 4.38
CA GLN A 105 -8.18 -26.18 4.82
C GLN A 105 -8.24 -26.67 6.29
N GLY A 106 -7.11 -27.02 6.90
CA GLY A 106 -7.03 -27.41 8.30
C GLY A 106 -7.05 -26.18 9.23
N PRO A 107 -7.69 -26.27 10.42
CA PRO A 107 -7.50 -25.25 11.44
C PRO A 107 -6.03 -25.26 11.94
N PRO A 108 -5.51 -24.14 12.46
CA PRO A 108 -4.24 -24.15 13.16
C PRO A 108 -4.26 -25.22 14.26
N SER A 109 -3.23 -26.06 14.33
CA SER A 109 -3.17 -27.11 15.35
C SER A 109 -2.88 -26.52 16.74
N ASP A 110 -3.71 -26.82 17.74
CA ASP A 110 -3.56 -26.42 19.16
C ASP A 110 -2.39 -27.12 19.90
N HIS A 111 -1.40 -27.65 19.17
CA HIS A 111 -0.31 -28.38 19.81
C HIS A 111 0.61 -27.41 20.57
N PRO A 112 0.78 -27.57 21.90
CA PRO A 112 1.68 -26.72 22.64
C PRO A 112 3.11 -26.92 22.12
N ASP A 113 3.82 -25.81 21.93
CA ASP A 113 5.22 -25.77 21.53
C ASP A 113 6.04 -26.75 22.39
N ARG A 114 6.33 -27.94 21.86
CA ARG A 114 7.30 -28.83 22.48
C ARG A 114 8.67 -28.18 22.34
N GLN A 115 9.09 -27.59 23.46
CA GLN A 115 10.41 -27.03 23.74
C GLN A 115 11.50 -27.94 23.17
N GLY A 116 12.31 -27.40 22.26
CA GLY A 116 13.41 -28.10 21.62
C GLY A 116 13.68 -27.62 20.19
N ASP A 117 14.50 -26.58 20.07
CA ASP A 117 15.49 -26.33 19.01
C ASP A 117 15.11 -26.54 17.53
N ILE A 118 13.91 -26.16 17.09
CA ILE A 118 13.65 -25.93 15.65
C ILE A 118 13.28 -24.46 15.44
N PRO A 119 13.95 -23.75 14.51
CA PRO A 119 13.70 -22.34 14.27
C PRO A 119 12.23 -22.07 13.95
N CYS A 120 11.71 -20.97 14.49
CA CYS A 120 10.43 -20.36 14.14
C CYS A 120 10.24 -20.44 12.61
N ALA A 121 9.20 -21.16 12.17
CA ALA A 121 8.96 -21.42 10.76
C ALA A 121 8.50 -20.11 10.13
N ASN A 122 9.40 -19.44 9.40
CA ASN A 122 9.00 -18.36 8.51
C ASN A 122 8.09 -18.98 7.45
N PRO A 123 6.82 -18.55 7.34
CA PRO A 123 5.91 -19.14 6.37
C PRO A 123 6.43 -18.85 4.96
N GLU A 124 6.42 -19.86 4.08
CA GLU A 124 6.67 -19.62 2.65
C GLU A 124 5.43 -19.03 1.96
N VAL A 125 4.24 -19.34 2.49
CA VAL A 125 2.94 -18.90 1.96
C VAL A 125 2.01 -18.54 3.13
N ILE A 126 1.34 -17.39 3.03
CA ILE A 126 0.23 -16.99 3.90
C ILE A 126 -1.08 -17.50 3.28
N VAL A 127 -1.84 -18.30 4.03
CA VAL A 127 -3.16 -18.82 3.64
C VAL A 127 -4.20 -17.69 3.70
N ARG A 128 -5.21 -17.75 2.82
CA ARG A 128 -6.37 -16.85 2.83
C ARG A 128 -7.44 -17.40 3.78
N HIS A 129 -7.28 -17.18 5.08
CA HIS A 129 -8.14 -17.78 6.11
C HIS A 129 -9.58 -17.36 5.96
N HIS A 130 -9.87 -16.15 5.47
CA HIS A 130 -11.25 -15.72 5.19
C HIS A 130 -11.96 -16.62 4.17
N ARG A 131 -11.22 -17.41 3.39
CA ARG A 131 -11.74 -18.38 2.42
C ARG A 131 -11.69 -19.83 2.91
N ALA A 132 -11.13 -20.08 4.09
CA ALA A 132 -11.04 -21.42 4.63
C ALA A 132 -12.40 -21.92 5.12
N ALA A 133 -12.67 -23.23 5.00
CA ALA A 133 -13.96 -23.82 5.36
C ALA A 133 -14.31 -23.65 6.86
N TRP A 134 -13.30 -23.50 7.72
CA TRP A 134 -13.46 -23.32 9.16
C TRP A 134 -13.61 -21.85 9.59
N ALA A 135 -13.42 -20.88 8.68
CA ALA A 135 -13.53 -19.47 9.01
C ALA A 135 -15.00 -19.04 9.14
N THR A 136 -15.53 -19.25 10.35
CA THR A 136 -16.91 -18.83 10.66
C THR A 136 -17.04 -17.29 10.57
N PRO A 137 -18.24 -16.75 10.27
CA PRO A 137 -18.47 -15.30 10.26
C PRO A 137 -18.11 -14.60 11.57
N ARG A 138 -18.18 -15.31 12.70
CA ARG A 138 -17.77 -14.79 14.01
C ARG A 138 -16.25 -14.62 14.10
N LEU A 139 -15.47 -15.59 13.61
CA LEU A 139 -14.01 -15.51 13.59
C LEU A 139 -13.54 -14.38 12.68
N VAL A 140 -14.09 -14.30 11.47
CA VAL A 140 -13.76 -13.23 10.52
C VAL A 140 -14.00 -11.84 11.12
N ARG A 141 -15.14 -11.64 11.81
CA ARG A 141 -15.41 -10.38 12.52
C ARG A 141 -14.39 -10.10 13.63
N ALA A 142 -14.02 -11.12 14.40
CA ALA A 142 -13.03 -10.96 15.46
C ALA A 142 -11.66 -10.54 14.90
N TRP A 143 -11.20 -11.17 13.81
CA TRP A 143 -9.96 -10.82 13.14
C TRP A 143 -9.99 -9.38 12.60
N LEU A 144 -11.08 -9.00 11.92
CA LEU A 144 -11.26 -7.63 11.44
C LEU A 144 -11.20 -6.60 12.59
N SER A 145 -11.86 -6.88 13.72
CA SER A 145 -11.82 -6.00 14.89
C SER A 145 -10.43 -5.90 15.52
N THR A 146 -9.70 -7.01 15.61
CA THR A 146 -8.31 -7.00 16.08
C THR A 146 -7.43 -6.18 15.15
N THR A 147 -7.55 -6.37 13.85
CA THR A 147 -6.77 -5.61 12.85
C THR A 147 -7.08 -4.13 12.89
N ASP A 148 -8.34 -3.73 12.98
CA ASP A 148 -8.72 -2.33 13.10
C ASP A 148 -8.11 -1.70 14.37
N TRP A 149 -8.19 -2.39 15.51
CA TRP A 149 -7.55 -1.93 16.74
C TRP A 149 -6.02 -1.81 16.60
N GLU A 150 -5.36 -2.82 16.03
CA GLU A 150 -3.92 -2.81 15.76
C GLU A 150 -3.50 -1.60 14.93
N LEU A 151 -4.21 -1.32 13.82
CA LEU A 151 -3.89 -0.22 12.92
C LEU A 151 -4.21 1.16 13.50
N ARG A 152 -5.19 1.27 14.41
CA ARG A 152 -5.59 2.55 15.02
C ARG A 152 -4.81 2.90 16.28
N SER A 153 -4.45 1.90 17.08
CA SER A 153 -3.99 2.11 18.45
C SER A 153 -2.58 1.61 18.73
N ASN A 154 -2.13 0.54 18.07
CA ASN A 154 -0.84 -0.08 18.38
C ASN A 154 0.24 0.28 17.35
N LEU A 155 0.03 -0.15 16.11
CA LEU A 155 1.00 -0.04 15.02
C LEU A 155 1.43 1.41 14.67
N PRO A 156 0.60 2.46 14.79
CA PRO A 156 1.03 3.83 14.53
C PRO A 156 2.25 4.28 15.35
N SER A 157 2.44 3.71 16.55
CA SER A 157 3.58 4.04 17.42
C SER A 157 4.90 3.43 16.94
N TYR A 158 4.84 2.42 16.06
CA TYR A 158 5.99 1.71 15.51
C TYR A 158 6.31 2.08 14.07
N VAL A 159 5.43 2.81 13.38
CA VAL A 159 5.59 3.16 11.97
C VAL A 159 5.85 4.65 11.83
N GLN A 160 6.90 4.99 11.09
CA GLN A 160 7.23 6.36 10.71
C GLN A 160 7.23 6.46 9.19
N TRP A 161 6.57 7.48 8.63
CA TRP A 161 6.56 7.78 7.21
C TRP A 161 7.54 8.90 6.92
N GLN A 162 8.24 8.84 5.80
CA GLN A 162 9.22 9.87 5.43
C GLN A 162 9.20 10.14 3.93
N LEU A 163 9.24 11.42 3.57
CA LEU A 163 9.52 11.81 2.19
C LEU A 163 11.02 11.70 1.92
N ASN A 164 11.38 10.96 0.87
CA ASN A 164 12.77 10.80 0.46
C ASN A 164 13.04 11.52 -0.87
N GLU A 165 14.10 12.31 -0.92
CA GLU A 165 14.42 13.20 -2.04
C GLU A 165 15.15 12.50 -3.20
N SER A 166 15.67 11.30 -2.95
CA SER A 166 16.67 10.68 -3.83
C SER A 166 16.34 9.26 -4.22
N MET A 167 15.43 8.59 -3.51
CA MET A 167 15.12 7.18 -3.79
C MET A 167 14.64 6.97 -5.23
N PHE A 168 13.89 7.93 -5.74
CA PHE A 168 13.35 7.88 -7.09
C PHE A 168 14.41 8.23 -8.14
N SER A 169 15.12 9.34 -7.98
CA SER A 169 16.17 9.76 -8.92
C SER A 169 17.39 8.81 -8.94
N SER A 170 17.74 8.21 -7.80
CA SER A 170 18.88 7.29 -7.67
C SER A 170 18.55 5.82 -7.98
N PHE A 171 17.36 5.34 -7.60
CA PHE A 171 17.00 3.91 -7.70
C PHE A 171 15.74 3.62 -8.49
N GLY A 172 14.97 4.64 -8.88
CA GLY A 172 13.67 4.50 -9.51
C GLY A 172 12.58 3.97 -8.58
N TRP A 173 12.81 3.97 -7.26
CA TRP A 173 11.86 3.49 -6.27
C TRP A 173 10.83 4.57 -5.95
N VAL A 174 9.56 4.18 -5.87
CA VAL A 174 8.45 5.08 -5.52
C VAL A 174 8.05 4.97 -4.04
N GLY A 175 8.32 3.80 -3.44
CA GLY A 175 8.12 3.48 -2.03
C GLY A 175 9.17 2.46 -1.56
N TYR A 176 9.48 2.44 -0.27
CA TYR A 176 10.34 1.42 0.35
C TYR A 176 10.09 1.33 1.86
N THR A 177 9.83 0.12 2.36
CA THR A 177 9.68 -0.15 3.80
C THR A 177 11.00 -0.63 4.40
N CYS A 178 11.65 0.23 5.20
CA CYS A 178 12.83 -0.12 5.98
C CYS A 178 12.44 -0.94 7.22
N ARG A 179 13.18 -2.01 7.47
CA ARG A 179 12.99 -2.96 8.59
C ARG A 179 13.72 -2.50 9.86
N HIS A 180 13.96 -1.21 9.99
CA HIS A 180 14.39 -0.58 11.23
C HIS A 180 14.06 0.91 11.16
N GLN A 181 14.02 1.57 12.32
CA GLN A 181 13.86 3.01 12.37
C GLN A 181 15.12 3.68 11.80
N GLN A 182 14.93 4.59 10.85
CA GLN A 182 16.00 5.45 10.34
C GLN A 182 16.12 6.74 11.17
N ALA A 183 17.30 7.36 11.15
CA ALA A 183 17.48 8.68 11.74
C ALA A 183 16.57 9.70 10.99
N ARG A 184 16.01 10.66 11.74
CA ARG A 184 15.02 11.64 11.23
C ARG A 184 15.52 12.48 10.05
N GLU A 185 16.82 12.62 9.89
CA GLU A 185 17.47 13.37 8.82
C GLU A 185 18.63 12.53 8.30
N MET A 186 18.42 11.80 7.21
CA MET A 186 19.51 11.20 6.45
C MET A 186 19.54 11.80 5.07
N SER A 187 20.74 12.18 4.63
CA SER A 187 20.98 12.56 3.25
C SER A 187 20.80 11.35 2.32
N ALA A 188 20.58 11.62 1.04
CA ALA A 188 20.57 10.62 -0.03
C ALA A 188 21.80 9.70 -0.03
N GLU A 189 22.95 10.25 0.36
CA GLU A 189 24.25 9.59 0.39
C GLU A 189 24.46 8.76 1.67
N ASP A 190 23.76 9.12 2.76
CA ASP A 190 23.75 8.41 4.04
C ASP A 190 22.64 7.37 4.15
N THR A 191 21.75 7.28 3.17
CA THR A 191 20.78 6.18 3.11
C THR A 191 21.61 4.91 2.95
N PRO A 192 21.78 4.07 3.99
CA PRO A 192 22.46 2.82 3.78
C PRO A 192 21.51 2.05 2.87
N LEU A 193 21.87 1.98 1.59
CA LEU A 193 21.25 1.07 0.66
C LEU A 193 21.21 -0.30 1.33
N ARG A 194 19.97 -0.68 1.65
CA ARG A 194 19.50 -1.96 2.19
C ARG A 194 19.57 -2.06 3.70
N ASP A 195 18.40 -2.39 4.23
CA ASP A 195 18.20 -3.31 5.34
C ASP A 195 19.31 -4.38 5.37
N ARG A 196 20.40 -4.07 6.09
CA ARG A 196 21.45 -5.05 6.31
C ARG A 196 20.99 -5.96 7.44
N PRO A 197 21.07 -7.30 7.28
CA PRO A 197 20.57 -8.20 8.29
C PRO A 197 21.14 -7.93 9.69
N ASP A 198 22.42 -7.58 9.79
CA ASP A 198 23.09 -7.24 11.05
C ASP A 198 22.53 -5.95 11.69
N ALA A 199 22.29 -4.91 10.91
CA ALA A 199 21.71 -3.66 11.39
C ALA A 199 20.28 -3.86 11.91
N ILE A 200 19.47 -4.63 11.17
CA ILE A 200 18.10 -4.96 11.58
C ILE A 200 18.11 -5.80 12.86
N MET A 201 18.96 -6.82 12.94
CA MET A 201 19.09 -7.67 14.13
C MET A 201 19.53 -6.86 15.35
N ALA A 202 20.44 -5.89 15.18
CA ALA A 202 20.86 -4.99 16.25
C ALA A 202 19.69 -4.10 16.72
N ALA A 203 18.95 -3.50 15.78
CA ALA A 203 17.78 -2.67 16.09
C ALA A 203 16.66 -3.48 16.77
N ASP A 204 16.40 -4.71 16.31
CA ASP A 204 15.44 -5.62 16.92
C ASP A 204 15.83 -5.97 18.35
N LYS A 205 17.11 -6.23 18.58
CA LYS A 205 17.64 -6.52 19.92
C LYS A 205 17.41 -5.33 20.85
N GLU A 206 17.79 -4.13 20.43
CA GLU A 206 17.58 -2.91 21.22
C GLU A 206 16.10 -2.62 21.48
N ALA A 207 15.23 -2.84 20.49
CA ALA A 207 13.79 -2.69 20.65
C ALA A 207 13.23 -3.67 21.70
N ARG A 208 13.61 -4.95 21.63
CA ARG A 208 13.21 -5.97 22.61
C ARG A 208 13.74 -5.69 24.02
N GLU A 209 14.98 -5.21 24.14
CA GLU A 209 15.56 -4.81 25.44
C GLU A 209 14.79 -3.65 26.08
N ARG A 210 14.17 -2.79 25.26
CA ARG A 210 13.26 -1.72 25.71
C ARG A 210 11.81 -2.18 25.91
N GLY A 211 11.52 -3.47 25.77
CA GLY A 211 10.19 -4.05 25.96
C GLY A 211 9.23 -3.88 24.77
N ALA A 212 9.72 -3.50 23.59
CA ALA A 212 8.89 -3.43 22.39
C ALA A 212 8.41 -4.83 21.98
N THR A 213 7.14 -4.91 21.56
CA THR A 213 6.52 -6.15 21.03
C THR A 213 6.51 -6.20 19.51
N SER A 214 6.88 -5.09 18.85
CA SER A 214 6.90 -4.91 17.41
C SER A 214 8.18 -4.18 16.98
N ARG A 215 8.61 -4.45 15.75
CA ARG A 215 9.70 -3.74 15.08
C ARG A 215 9.27 -2.31 14.75
N PHE A 216 10.18 -1.37 14.97
CA PHE A 216 10.04 0.01 14.49
C PHE A 216 10.44 0.08 13.02
N LEU A 217 9.55 0.59 12.17
CA LEU A 217 9.72 0.64 10.73
C LEU A 217 9.70 2.10 10.25
N THR A 218 10.57 2.40 9.28
CA THR A 218 10.50 3.66 8.52
C THR A 218 10.04 3.33 7.11
N VAL A 219 8.96 3.96 6.66
CA VAL A 219 8.43 3.84 5.30
C VAL A 219 8.80 5.09 4.51
N LEU A 220 9.55 4.89 3.43
CA LEU A 220 9.98 5.93 2.53
C LEU A 220 8.98 6.05 1.38
N ILE A 221 8.58 7.28 1.09
CA ILE A 221 7.76 7.62 -0.08
C ILE A 221 8.52 8.69 -0.87
N MET A 222 8.54 8.55 -2.19
CA MET A 222 9.24 9.52 -3.05
C MET A 222 8.65 10.94 -2.89
N LYS A 223 9.52 11.94 -2.79
CA LYS A 223 9.10 13.34 -2.57
C LYS A 223 8.44 13.96 -3.80
N GLU A 224 8.70 13.41 -4.98
CA GLU A 224 8.23 13.87 -6.29
C GLU A 224 6.70 13.91 -6.37
N TYR A 225 5.98 13.00 -5.69
CA TYR A 225 4.52 13.06 -5.61
C TYR A 225 4.05 14.40 -5.04
N VAL A 226 4.64 14.81 -3.93
CA VAL A 226 4.22 15.99 -3.17
C VAL A 226 4.65 17.27 -3.87
N PHE A 227 5.84 17.28 -4.49
CA PHE A 227 6.28 18.37 -5.35
C PHE A 227 5.35 18.58 -6.54
N ARG A 228 4.98 17.49 -7.22
CA ARG A 228 4.09 17.57 -8.39
C ARG A 228 2.71 18.07 -7.99
N LEU A 229 2.14 17.61 -6.88
CA LEU A 229 0.87 18.14 -6.35
C LEU A 229 0.97 19.65 -6.04
N CYS A 230 2.08 20.07 -5.42
CA CYS A 230 2.32 21.48 -5.11
C CYS A 230 2.41 22.33 -6.38
N GLU A 231 3.15 21.87 -7.39
CA GLU A 231 3.29 22.51 -8.69
C GLU A 231 1.93 22.64 -9.39
N LEU A 232 1.19 21.54 -9.53
CA LEU A 232 -0.12 21.52 -10.19
C LEU A 232 -1.11 22.45 -9.49
N ARG A 233 -1.11 22.49 -8.15
CA ARG A 233 -1.92 23.45 -7.39
C ARG A 233 -1.50 24.90 -7.69
N ARG A 234 -0.20 25.21 -7.68
CA ARG A 234 0.32 26.56 -8.01
C ARG A 234 -0.05 26.98 -9.43
N LEU A 235 -0.15 26.04 -10.37
CA LEU A 235 -0.61 26.26 -11.74
C LEU A 235 -2.15 26.37 -11.89
N GLY A 236 -2.92 26.32 -10.79
CA GLY A 236 -4.38 26.37 -10.83
C GLY A 236 -5.02 25.10 -11.39
N ARG A 237 -4.29 23.98 -11.37
CA ARG A 237 -4.74 22.66 -11.88
C ARG A 237 -5.24 21.74 -10.76
N LEU A 238 -5.61 22.30 -9.61
CA LEU A 238 -6.25 21.54 -8.53
C LEU A 238 -7.52 20.86 -9.07
N GLY A 239 -7.66 19.56 -8.81
CA GLY A 239 -8.81 18.78 -9.28
C GLY A 239 -8.82 18.46 -10.77
N ARG A 240 -7.77 18.85 -11.52
CA ARG A 240 -7.57 18.38 -12.90
C ARG A 240 -6.97 16.99 -12.90
N GLU A 241 -7.05 16.36 -14.07
CA GLU A 241 -6.62 14.99 -14.27
C GLU A 241 -5.26 14.63 -13.69
N GLU A 242 -4.24 15.38 -14.05
CA GLU A 242 -2.88 15.11 -13.57
C GLU A 242 -2.76 15.24 -12.04
N TYR A 243 -3.54 16.13 -11.42
CA TYR A 243 -3.54 16.30 -9.97
C TYR A 243 -4.19 15.08 -9.30
N LEU A 244 -5.35 14.67 -9.82
CA LEU A 244 -6.08 13.50 -9.33
C LEU A 244 -5.25 12.22 -9.51
N PHE A 245 -4.60 12.05 -10.65
CA PHE A 245 -3.70 10.93 -10.90
C PHE A 245 -2.50 10.91 -9.96
N THR A 246 -1.82 12.05 -9.79
CA THR A 246 -0.68 12.14 -8.87
C THR A 246 -1.13 11.80 -7.45
N ALA A 247 -2.28 12.31 -7.01
CA ALA A 247 -2.81 12.03 -5.67
C ALA A 247 -3.23 10.56 -5.51
N PHE A 248 -3.84 9.98 -6.53
CA PHE A 248 -4.23 8.57 -6.55
C PHE A 248 -3.01 7.65 -6.48
N MET A 249 -1.99 7.87 -7.31
CA MET A 249 -0.78 7.07 -7.31
C MET A 249 -0.01 7.19 -5.98
N ALA A 250 0.04 8.39 -5.39
CA ALA A 250 0.60 8.58 -4.05
C ALA A 250 -0.16 7.76 -2.99
N ALA A 251 -1.49 7.75 -3.05
CA ALA A 251 -2.31 6.96 -2.13
C ALA A 251 -2.11 5.44 -2.32
N VAL A 252 -2.02 4.98 -3.58
CA VAL A 252 -1.71 3.58 -3.91
C VAL A 252 -0.33 3.20 -3.37
N THR A 253 0.70 4.02 -3.57
CA THR A 253 2.03 3.72 -3.04
C THR A 253 2.03 3.64 -1.51
N VAL A 254 1.34 4.54 -0.82
CA VAL A 254 1.19 4.49 0.65
C VAL A 254 0.50 3.19 1.10
N LEU A 255 -0.56 2.76 0.41
CA LEU A 255 -1.23 1.50 0.69
C LEU A 255 -0.34 0.29 0.39
N HIS A 256 0.38 0.30 -0.73
CA HIS A 256 1.32 -0.76 -1.12
C HIS A 256 2.35 -0.98 -0.01
N GLU A 257 2.99 0.09 0.48
CA GLU A 257 3.95 -0.03 1.58
C GLU A 257 3.30 -0.48 2.90
N LEU A 258 2.03 -0.15 3.15
CA LEU A 258 1.31 -0.69 4.31
C LEU A 258 1.18 -2.23 4.23
N GLY A 259 1.07 -2.79 3.02
CA GLY A 259 1.11 -4.23 2.78
C GLY A 259 2.41 -4.88 3.23
N HIS A 260 3.54 -4.18 3.10
CA HIS A 260 4.84 -4.62 3.61
C HIS A 260 4.93 -4.49 5.13
N VAL A 261 4.48 -3.34 5.65
CA VAL A 261 4.49 -3.02 7.08
C VAL A 261 3.79 -4.09 7.92
N ILE A 262 2.63 -4.60 7.48
CA ILE A 262 1.84 -5.53 8.30
C ILE A 262 2.57 -6.85 8.58
N TYR A 263 3.43 -7.28 7.65
CA TYR A 263 4.25 -8.48 7.79
C TYR A 263 5.56 -8.16 8.52
N TRP A 264 6.29 -7.15 8.06
CA TRP A 264 7.62 -6.81 8.60
C TRP A 264 7.61 -6.22 10.00
N ARG A 265 6.45 -5.82 10.56
CA ARG A 265 6.38 -5.37 11.96
C ARG A 265 6.72 -6.48 12.96
N ASP A 266 6.49 -7.75 12.62
CA ASP A 266 6.77 -8.86 13.54
C ASP A 266 8.27 -9.18 13.52
N PHE A 267 8.90 -9.23 14.70
CA PHE A 267 10.31 -9.55 14.79
C PHE A 267 10.68 -10.89 14.14
N ARG A 268 9.74 -11.85 14.11
CA ARG A 268 9.94 -13.20 13.60
C ARG A 268 9.93 -13.28 12.08
N ALA A 269 9.40 -12.27 11.39
CA ALA A 269 9.41 -12.16 9.93
C ALA A 269 10.82 -12.16 9.32
N LEU A 270 11.84 -11.84 10.13
CA LEU A 270 13.22 -11.82 9.71
C LEU A 270 13.73 -13.25 9.44
N ASN A 271 13.90 -13.57 8.15
CA ASN A 271 14.45 -14.84 7.69
C ASN A 271 15.83 -14.66 7.06
N ARG A 272 16.56 -15.77 6.89
CA ARG A 272 17.91 -15.77 6.28
C ARG A 272 17.96 -15.17 4.87
N ARG A 273 16.83 -15.18 4.15
CA ARG A 273 16.74 -14.70 2.76
C ARG A 273 16.25 -13.26 2.66
N MET A 274 15.79 -12.65 3.76
CA MET A 274 15.16 -11.33 3.77
C MET A 274 13.96 -11.20 2.82
N THR A 275 13.27 -12.31 2.53
CA THR A 275 12.17 -12.35 1.57
C THR A 275 10.80 -12.36 2.25
N GLU A 276 9.81 -11.81 1.58
CA GLU A 276 8.40 -11.94 1.97
C GLU A 276 7.86 -13.33 1.59
N PRO A 277 6.78 -13.81 2.24
CA PRO A 277 6.03 -14.97 1.79
C PRO A 277 5.18 -14.68 0.55
N PHE A 278 4.72 -15.72 -0.13
CA PHE A 278 3.62 -15.59 -1.09
C PHE A 278 2.29 -15.40 -0.35
N PHE A 279 1.34 -14.67 -0.96
CA PHE A 279 -0.01 -14.52 -0.41
C PHE A 279 -1.04 -15.40 -1.14
N GLY A 280 -1.40 -16.53 -0.53
CA GLY A 280 -2.30 -17.53 -1.11
C GLY A 280 -1.73 -18.11 -2.41
N GLY A 281 -2.44 -17.92 -3.51
CA GLY A 281 -2.05 -18.41 -4.84
C GLY A 281 -1.23 -17.41 -5.68
N ASP A 282 -0.72 -16.34 -5.07
CA ASP A 282 0.07 -15.32 -5.78
C ASP A 282 1.41 -15.89 -6.26
N LEU A 283 1.87 -15.41 -7.42
CA LEU A 283 3.08 -15.89 -8.10
C LEU A 283 4.29 -14.97 -7.89
N GLU A 284 4.09 -13.86 -7.18
CA GLU A 284 5.12 -12.87 -6.84
C GLU A 284 5.21 -12.77 -5.30
N MET A 285 6.43 -12.70 -4.77
CA MET A 285 6.70 -12.48 -3.33
C MET A 285 6.75 -10.97 -3.06
N GLU A 286 5.62 -10.32 -3.30
CA GLU A 286 5.45 -8.87 -3.20
C GLU A 286 4.10 -8.60 -2.52
N LEU A 287 4.13 -8.40 -1.20
CA LEU A 287 2.93 -8.28 -0.38
C LEU A 287 2.18 -6.95 -0.62
N GLY A 288 2.89 -5.90 -1.02
CA GLY A 288 2.30 -4.60 -1.37
C GLY A 288 1.40 -4.70 -2.60
N ASP A 289 1.88 -5.29 -3.68
CA ASP A 289 1.14 -5.57 -4.91
C ASP A 289 0.00 -6.54 -4.63
N SER A 290 0.24 -7.56 -3.79
CA SER A 290 -0.81 -8.48 -3.36
C SER A 290 -1.94 -7.76 -2.62
N PHE A 291 -1.60 -6.77 -1.78
CA PHE A 291 -2.57 -5.95 -1.07
C PHE A 291 -3.34 -5.03 -2.03
N ILE A 292 -2.65 -4.32 -2.92
CA ILE A 292 -3.29 -3.46 -3.94
C ILE A 292 -4.20 -4.28 -4.85
N ALA A 293 -3.75 -5.44 -5.32
CA ALA A 293 -4.55 -6.36 -6.12
C ALA A 293 -5.77 -6.86 -5.33
N SER A 294 -5.69 -7.05 -4.02
CA SER A 294 -6.85 -7.44 -3.21
C SER A 294 -7.94 -6.36 -3.21
N ILE A 295 -7.53 -5.08 -3.16
CA ILE A 295 -8.40 -3.90 -3.18
C ILE A 295 -9.05 -3.76 -4.56
N PHE A 296 -8.26 -3.81 -5.63
CA PHE A 296 -8.71 -3.55 -7.00
C PHE A 296 -9.00 -4.83 -7.81
N GLY A 297 -9.39 -5.92 -7.15
CA GLY A 297 -9.94 -7.09 -7.85
C GLY A 297 -8.95 -7.89 -8.70
N GLY A 298 -7.66 -7.83 -8.39
CA GLY A 298 -6.58 -8.52 -9.11
C GLY A 298 -5.72 -7.59 -9.96
N TRP A 299 -5.97 -6.28 -9.92
CA TRP A 299 -5.26 -5.29 -10.73
C TRP A 299 -4.41 -4.36 -9.87
N VAL A 300 -3.26 -3.96 -10.39
CA VAL A 300 -2.34 -3.00 -9.79
C VAL A 300 -2.21 -1.82 -10.74
N PRO A 301 -2.57 -0.59 -10.33
CA PRO A 301 -2.37 0.58 -11.16
C PRO A 301 -0.88 0.92 -11.21
N VAL A 302 -0.38 1.12 -12.42
CA VAL A 302 1.01 1.48 -12.70
C VAL A 302 1.03 2.74 -13.57
N PRO A 303 1.97 3.67 -13.33
CA PRO A 303 2.06 4.86 -14.17
C PRO A 303 2.44 4.45 -15.59
N ILE A 304 1.75 5.00 -16.59
CA ILE A 304 2.24 4.97 -17.97
C ILE A 304 3.39 5.96 -18.00
N ALA A 305 4.56 5.45 -18.35
CA ALA A 305 5.77 6.21 -18.26
C ALA A 305 6.71 5.79 -19.38
N ASN A 306 7.14 6.73 -20.21
CA ASN A 306 8.41 6.59 -20.90
C ASN A 306 9.53 6.48 -19.84
N GLU A 307 10.11 5.29 -19.66
CA GLU A 307 11.08 4.98 -18.59
C GLU A 307 12.20 6.04 -18.47
N ASN A 308 12.66 6.57 -19.59
CA ASN A 308 13.69 7.61 -19.62
C ASN A 308 13.19 8.97 -19.11
N ARG A 309 11.94 9.34 -19.38
CA ARG A 309 11.35 10.62 -18.91
C ARG A 309 10.84 10.54 -17.49
N PHE A 310 10.30 9.39 -17.10
CA PHE A 310 9.82 9.15 -15.75
C PHE A 310 10.97 9.21 -14.75
N ARG A 311 12.09 8.53 -15.00
CA ARG A 311 13.29 8.62 -14.15
C ARG A 311 13.87 10.03 -14.02
N LEU A 312 13.70 10.88 -15.03
CA LEU A 312 14.26 12.24 -15.03
C LEU A 312 13.37 13.28 -14.36
N ARG A 313 12.05 13.09 -14.31
CA ARG A 313 11.11 14.14 -13.84
C ARG A 313 9.96 13.66 -12.98
N GLY A 314 9.75 12.34 -12.80
CA GLY A 314 8.60 11.81 -12.07
C GLY A 314 7.27 12.30 -12.65
N THR A 315 7.19 12.48 -13.98
CA THR A 315 6.02 13.09 -14.62
C THR A 315 4.90 12.07 -14.75
N PHE A 316 3.82 12.28 -14.00
CA PHE A 316 2.57 11.50 -14.05
C PHE A 316 1.62 11.99 -15.16
N GLU A 317 2.19 12.45 -16.27
CA GLU A 317 1.47 13.16 -17.34
C GLU A 317 0.85 12.19 -18.36
N GLU A 318 1.38 10.98 -18.47
CA GLU A 318 0.99 10.00 -19.51
C GLU A 318 -0.14 9.05 -19.05
N GLY A 319 -0.62 9.19 -17.81
CA GLY A 319 -1.75 8.45 -17.24
C GLY A 319 -1.37 7.18 -16.47
N ILE A 320 -2.34 6.27 -16.31
CA ILE A 320 -2.22 5.03 -15.54
C ILE A 320 -2.65 3.85 -16.41
N ALA A 321 -1.90 2.75 -16.35
CA ALA A 321 -2.29 1.45 -16.86
C ALA A 321 -2.62 0.51 -15.69
N TRP A 322 -3.48 -0.47 -15.93
CA TRP A 322 -3.79 -1.51 -14.95
C TRP A 322 -3.03 -2.78 -15.33
N LYS A 323 -2.06 -3.17 -14.49
CA LYS A 323 -1.32 -4.43 -14.59
C LYS A 323 -2.10 -5.51 -13.86
N GLU A 324 -2.31 -6.67 -14.48
CA GLU A 324 -2.88 -7.83 -13.79
C GLU A 324 -1.84 -8.41 -12.82
N HIS A 325 -2.23 -8.62 -11.57
CA HIS A 325 -1.40 -9.29 -10.56
C HIS A 325 -1.32 -10.78 -10.86
N LEU A 326 -0.11 -11.32 -10.90
CA LEU A 326 0.10 -12.71 -11.25
C LEU A 326 -0.35 -13.61 -10.09
N SER A 327 -1.50 -14.24 -10.23
CA SER A 327 -2.08 -15.14 -9.22
C SER A 327 -2.85 -16.28 -9.85
N TRP A 328 -2.74 -17.48 -9.29
CA TRP A 328 -3.56 -18.62 -9.70
C TRP A 328 -5.06 -18.38 -9.52
N ASP A 329 -5.43 -17.51 -8.59
CA ASP A 329 -6.82 -17.14 -8.32
C ASP A 329 -7.42 -16.25 -9.42
N TYR A 330 -6.59 -15.42 -10.07
CA TYR A 330 -7.00 -14.49 -11.13
C TYR A 330 -6.78 -15.07 -12.55
N HIS A 331 -5.91 -16.08 -12.69
CA HIS A 331 -5.55 -16.66 -13.98
C HIS A 331 -6.73 -17.34 -14.73
N LYS A 332 -7.82 -17.71 -14.03
CA LYS A 332 -9.02 -18.33 -14.65
C LYS A 332 -10.10 -17.32 -15.07
N THR A 333 -10.03 -16.07 -14.64
CA THR A 333 -11.03 -15.02 -14.93
C THR A 333 -10.80 -14.27 -16.25
N ARG A 334 -9.98 -14.82 -17.16
CA ARG A 334 -9.62 -14.21 -18.46
C ARG A 334 -10.84 -13.66 -19.23
N PRO A 335 -10.95 -12.35 -19.46
CA PRO A 335 -11.53 -11.84 -20.70
C PRO A 335 -10.51 -12.11 -21.80
N ARG A 336 -10.93 -12.68 -22.94
CA ARG A 336 -10.05 -12.92 -24.11
C ARG A 336 -9.53 -11.62 -24.77
N TYR A 337 -9.90 -10.46 -24.24
CA TYR A 337 -9.57 -9.15 -24.78
C TYR A 337 -8.88 -8.33 -23.69
N ARG A 338 -7.60 -8.02 -23.91
CA ARG A 338 -6.87 -7.00 -23.16
C ARG A 338 -7.41 -5.63 -23.58
N ASN A 339 -8.43 -5.13 -22.91
CA ASN A 339 -8.79 -3.74 -23.05
C ASN A 339 -7.86 -2.93 -22.16
N HIS A 340 -6.91 -2.22 -22.77
CA HIS A 340 -6.26 -1.08 -22.15
C HIS A 340 -7.35 -0.05 -21.86
N LEU A 341 -7.87 -0.04 -20.63
CA LEU A 341 -8.70 1.06 -20.17
C LEU A 341 -7.76 2.22 -19.88
N SER A 342 -7.52 3.06 -20.89
CA SER A 342 -7.14 4.44 -20.65
C SER A 342 -8.25 5.05 -19.81
N ILE A 343 -7.93 5.47 -18.58
CA ILE A 343 -8.83 6.32 -17.81
C ILE A 343 -8.67 7.71 -18.43
N PRO A 344 -9.65 8.24 -19.19
CA PRO A 344 -9.67 9.67 -19.44
C PRO A 344 -10.08 10.32 -18.13
N VAL A 345 -9.24 11.19 -17.59
CA VAL A 345 -9.64 11.99 -16.46
C VAL A 345 -9.84 13.45 -16.85
N GLN A 346 -10.69 14.09 -16.06
CA GLN A 346 -11.34 15.35 -16.38
C GLN A 346 -10.73 16.48 -15.54
#